data_AF-A0A5M9U1R4-F1
#
_entry.id   AF-A0A5M9U1R4-F1
#
_cell.length_a   1.000
_cell.length_b   1.000
_cell.length_c   1.000
_cell.angle_alpha   90.00
_cell.angle_beta   90.00
_cell.angle_gamma   90.00
#
_symmetry.space_group_name_H-M   'P 1'
#
loop_
_entity.id
_entity.type
_entity.pdbx_description
1 polymer ?
#
loop_
_entity_poly.entity_id
_entity_poly.type
_entity_poly.pdbx_seq_one_letter_code
_entity_poly.pdbx_strand_id
1 'polypeptide(L)'
;MTNVKYPMNLQLFADEDPNPEPTPQDPQADPQPPKTFTQEDMDRTVTERLARERKKYGDYDDLKAELAKLKSAEEERQKAEMSATERAEAERTQALERAAEAEKAKEDAMSAANQRLIKAEFRDVARELKLRPEAVKSALKLVDLSAVEVDGDGNVKGLQDAVKALIEDNPYMVEQAPVEPLTIGAPSGGEAKPLKTKEQILAEAKAKASENPTPEVIAKFTQLKRELS
;
A
#
# COMPACT_ATOMS: atom_id res chain seq x y z
N MET A 1 -35.53 -22.55 -10.83
CA MET A 1 -35.33 -22.64 -12.29
C MET A 1 -36.69 -22.85 -12.93
N THR A 2 -37.29 -21.77 -13.42
CA THR A 2 -38.67 -21.70 -13.88
C THR A 2 -38.75 -22.20 -15.32
N ASN A 3 -39.25 -23.43 -15.51
CA ASN A 3 -39.53 -24.01 -16.82
C ASN A 3 -40.76 -23.30 -17.43
N VAL A 4 -40.54 -22.42 -18.39
CA VAL A 4 -41.62 -21.83 -19.20
C VAL A 4 -41.97 -22.83 -20.32
N LYS A 5 -42.98 -23.66 -20.07
CA LYS A 5 -43.69 -24.41 -21.12
C LYS A 5 -44.54 -23.40 -21.90
N TYR A 6 -44.23 -23.15 -23.16
CA TYR A 6 -45.16 -22.45 -24.06
C TYR A 6 -46.40 -23.34 -24.28
N PRO A 7 -47.63 -22.85 -24.04
CA PRO A 7 -48.84 -23.60 -24.35
C PRO A 7 -49.02 -23.63 -25.87
N MET A 8 -48.92 -24.82 -26.47
CA MET A 8 -49.33 -25.05 -27.86
C MET A 8 -50.85 -24.93 -27.93
N ASN A 9 -51.36 -23.87 -28.56
CA ASN A 9 -52.79 -23.68 -28.83
C ASN A 9 -53.24 -24.69 -29.89
N LEU A 10 -53.66 -25.87 -29.45
CA LEU A 10 -54.27 -26.92 -30.30
C LEU A 10 -55.74 -26.66 -30.62
N GLN A 11 -56.27 -25.48 -30.27
CA GLN A 11 -57.68 -25.11 -30.41
C GLN A 11 -58.00 -24.31 -31.68
N LEU A 12 -57.07 -24.19 -32.64
CA LEU A 12 -57.32 -23.53 -33.93
C LEU A 12 -57.48 -24.53 -35.10
N PHE A 13 -57.87 -25.77 -34.79
CA PHE A 13 -58.10 -26.85 -35.77
C PHE A 13 -59.41 -27.63 -35.53
N ALA A 14 -60.27 -27.16 -34.63
CA ALA A 14 -61.53 -27.83 -34.32
C ALA A 14 -62.65 -26.78 -34.18
N ASP A 15 -63.12 -26.27 -35.32
CA ASP A 15 -64.41 -25.60 -35.40
C ASP A 15 -65.16 -26.15 -36.63
N GLU A 16 -66.41 -26.53 -36.35
CA GLU A 16 -67.55 -26.80 -37.23
C GLU A 16 -67.75 -28.23 -37.79
N ASP A 17 -68.41 -29.06 -36.97
CA ASP A 17 -69.35 -30.10 -37.43
C ASP A 17 -70.62 -29.46 -38.01
N PRO A 18 -71.06 -29.82 -39.24
CA PRO A 18 -72.44 -29.62 -39.64
C PRO A 18 -73.25 -30.92 -39.54
N ASN A 19 -74.32 -30.82 -38.75
CA ASN A 19 -75.44 -31.74 -38.59
C ASN A 19 -76.02 -32.27 -39.94
N PRO A 20 -76.39 -33.57 -40.08
CA PRO A 20 -77.01 -34.07 -41.31
C PRO A 20 -78.54 -34.16 -41.22
N GLU A 21 -79.25 -33.50 -42.14
CA GLU A 21 -80.66 -33.77 -42.50
C GLU A 21 -80.82 -33.75 -44.06
N PRO A 22 -81.87 -34.37 -44.64
CA PRO A 22 -81.72 -35.25 -45.82
C PRO A 22 -82.02 -34.66 -47.23
N THR A 23 -81.25 -35.17 -48.22
CA THR A 23 -81.42 -35.38 -49.70
C THR A 23 -82.23 -34.42 -50.59
N PRO A 24 -81.72 -34.14 -51.81
CA PRO A 24 -82.18 -34.89 -53.00
C PRO A 24 -81.05 -35.45 -53.88
N GLN A 25 -81.40 -36.51 -54.63
CA GLN A 25 -80.57 -37.24 -55.59
C GLN A 25 -79.80 -36.37 -56.60
N ASP A 26 -78.52 -36.73 -56.81
CA ASP A 26 -77.78 -36.50 -58.06
C ASP A 26 -77.40 -37.87 -58.67
N PRO A 27 -77.22 -37.97 -60.01
CA PRO A 27 -77.29 -39.22 -60.76
C PRO A 27 -76.14 -40.18 -60.45
N GLN A 28 -76.43 -41.49 -60.60
CA GLN A 28 -75.44 -42.58 -60.57
C GLN A 28 -74.13 -42.19 -61.26
N ALA A 29 -73.05 -42.10 -60.48
CA ALA A 29 -71.70 -42.15 -61.02
C ALA A 29 -71.41 -43.59 -61.42
N ASP A 30 -71.17 -43.81 -62.71
CA ASP A 30 -70.62 -45.06 -63.23
C ASP A 30 -69.38 -45.50 -62.42
N PRO A 31 -69.19 -46.80 -62.19
CA PRO A 31 -67.95 -47.31 -61.60
C PRO A 31 -66.80 -47.05 -62.59
N GLN A 32 -66.09 -45.94 -62.44
CA GLN A 32 -64.83 -45.75 -63.14
C GLN A 32 -63.87 -46.88 -62.73
N PRO A 33 -63.20 -47.53 -63.69
CA PRO A 33 -62.23 -48.57 -63.38
C PRO A 33 -61.14 -48.03 -62.44
N PRO A 34 -60.53 -48.88 -61.58
CA PRO A 34 -59.45 -48.45 -60.70
C PRO A 34 -58.36 -47.77 -61.53
N LYS A 35 -57.97 -46.55 -61.16
CA LYS A 35 -56.91 -45.80 -61.85
C LYS A 35 -55.62 -46.62 -61.77
N THR A 36 -55.28 -47.30 -62.86
CA THR A 36 -54.00 -47.99 -63.00
C THR A 36 -52.96 -46.96 -63.38
N PHE A 37 -52.03 -46.66 -62.47
CA PHE A 37 -50.90 -45.79 -62.77
C PHE A 37 -49.94 -46.51 -63.71
N THR A 38 -49.51 -45.81 -64.76
CA THR A 38 -48.44 -46.28 -65.61
C THR A 38 -47.09 -46.03 -64.94
N GLN A 39 -46.04 -46.76 -65.35
CA GLN A 39 -44.69 -46.52 -64.84
C GLN A 39 -44.22 -45.09 -65.16
N GLU A 40 -44.60 -44.55 -66.33
CA GLU A 40 -44.29 -43.17 -66.73
C GLU A 40 -44.97 -42.13 -65.83
N ASP A 41 -46.19 -42.37 -65.35
CA ASP A 41 -46.86 -41.48 -64.40
C ASP A 41 -46.16 -41.43 -63.03
N MET A 42 -45.62 -42.57 -62.59
CA MET A 42 -44.82 -42.66 -61.37
C MET A 42 -43.49 -41.92 -61.54
N ASP A 43 -42.77 -42.14 -62.63
CA ASP A 43 -41.49 -41.49 -62.91
C ASP A 43 -41.65 -39.96 -63.04
N ARG A 44 -42.73 -39.49 -63.69
CA ARG A 44 -43.08 -38.06 -63.74
C ARG A 44 -43.33 -37.47 -62.35
N THR A 45 -44.10 -38.17 -61.51
CA THR A 45 -44.42 -37.70 -60.15
C THR A 45 -43.16 -37.62 -59.28
N VAL A 46 -42.27 -38.61 -59.40
CA VAL A 46 -40.99 -38.64 -58.67
C VAL A 46 -40.06 -37.51 -59.13
N THR A 47 -39.94 -37.27 -60.43
CA THR A 47 -39.10 -36.19 -60.97
C THR A 47 -39.62 -34.80 -60.57
N GLU A 48 -40.93 -34.56 -60.60
CA GLU A 48 -41.53 -33.30 -60.11
C GLU A 48 -41.30 -33.09 -58.61
N ARG A 49 -41.39 -34.15 -57.80
CA ARG A 49 -41.16 -34.07 -56.35
C ARG A 49 -39.68 -33.80 -56.05
N LEU A 50 -38.78 -34.45 -56.77
CA LEU A 50 -37.34 -34.23 -56.66
C LEU A 50 -36.94 -32.80 -57.09
N ALA A 51 -37.54 -32.27 -58.15
CA ALA A 51 -37.33 -30.90 -58.58
C ALA A 51 -37.82 -29.88 -57.53
N ARG A 52 -38.98 -30.13 -56.91
CA ARG A 52 -39.50 -29.30 -55.82
C ARG A 52 -38.61 -29.34 -54.57
N GLU A 53 -38.09 -30.50 -54.20
CA GLU A 53 -37.15 -30.62 -53.07
C GLU A 53 -35.82 -29.92 -53.35
N ARG A 54 -35.22 -30.13 -54.52
CA ARG A 54 -33.99 -29.43 -54.90
C ARG A 54 -34.16 -27.91 -54.92
N LYS A 55 -35.32 -27.43 -55.37
CA LYS A 55 -35.64 -25.99 -55.35
C LYS A 55 -35.87 -25.46 -53.93
N LYS A 56 -36.41 -26.27 -53.01
CA LYS A 56 -36.63 -25.89 -51.61
C LYS A 56 -35.34 -25.73 -50.82
N TYR A 57 -34.29 -26.46 -51.18
CA TYR A 57 -32.99 -26.44 -50.50
C TYR A 57 -31.84 -25.89 -51.36
N GLY A 58 -32.15 -25.23 -52.49
CA GLY A 58 -31.13 -24.66 -53.36
C GLY A 58 -30.22 -23.64 -52.63
N ASP A 59 -30.80 -22.91 -51.68
CA ASP A 59 -30.11 -21.85 -50.92
C ASP A 59 -29.30 -22.40 -49.74
N TYR A 60 -29.37 -23.71 -49.48
CA TYR A 60 -28.74 -24.32 -48.30
C TYR A 60 -27.21 -24.26 -48.37
N ASP A 61 -26.63 -24.50 -49.55
CA ASP A 61 -25.18 -24.44 -49.74
C ASP A 61 -24.66 -22.99 -49.60
N ASP A 62 -25.43 -22.00 -50.05
CA ASP A 62 -25.11 -20.58 -49.89
C ASP A 62 -25.21 -20.14 -48.43
N LEU A 63 -26.29 -20.51 -47.73
CA LEU A 63 -26.45 -20.28 -46.29
C LEU A 63 -25.33 -20.91 -45.47
N LYS A 64 -24.93 -22.14 -45.83
CA LYS A 64 -23.83 -22.85 -45.17
C LYS A 64 -22.50 -22.16 -45.43
N ALA A 65 -22.26 -21.68 -46.64
CA ALA A 65 -21.05 -20.92 -46.98
C ALA A 65 -20.98 -19.58 -46.25
N GLU A 66 -22.10 -18.87 -46.14
CA GLU A 66 -22.19 -17.59 -45.41
C GLU A 66 -21.99 -17.78 -43.90
N LEU A 67 -22.61 -18.81 -43.33
CA LEU A 67 -22.42 -19.17 -41.92
C LEU A 67 -20.97 -19.56 -41.62
N ALA A 68 -20.32 -20.30 -42.53
CA ALA A 68 -18.89 -20.62 -42.40
C ALA A 68 -18.01 -19.37 -42.42
N LYS A 69 -18.30 -18.40 -43.31
CA LYS A 69 -17.58 -17.12 -43.37
C LYS A 69 -17.78 -16.30 -42.10
N LEU A 70 -19.01 -16.18 -41.62
CA LEU A 70 -19.31 -15.45 -40.39
C LEU A 70 -18.60 -16.05 -39.18
N LYS A 71 -18.61 -17.38 -39.04
CA LYS A 71 -17.86 -18.07 -37.98
C LYS A 71 -16.37 -17.81 -38.06
N SER A 72 -15.76 -17.91 -39.25
CA SER A 72 -14.33 -17.62 -39.41
C SER A 72 -13.98 -16.17 -39.05
N ALA A 73 -14.84 -15.21 -39.41
CA ALA A 73 -14.63 -13.80 -39.09
C ALA A 73 -14.80 -13.52 -37.59
N GLU A 74 -15.75 -14.18 -36.91
CA GLU A 74 -15.92 -14.09 -35.45
C GLU A 74 -14.73 -14.71 -34.71
N GLU A 75 -14.24 -15.87 -35.16
CA GLU A 75 -13.04 -16.51 -34.58
C GLU A 75 -11.79 -15.63 -34.73
N GLU A 76 -11.60 -15.01 -35.90
CA GLU A 76 -10.50 -14.07 -36.12
C GLU A 76 -10.62 -12.82 -35.24
N ARG A 77 -11.83 -12.27 -35.08
CA ARG A 77 -12.08 -11.12 -34.19
C ARG A 77 -11.82 -11.49 -32.73
N GLN A 78 -12.34 -12.62 -32.26
CA GLN A 78 -12.11 -13.07 -30.89
C GLN A 78 -10.62 -13.30 -30.61
N LYS A 79 -9.89 -13.88 -31.57
CA LYS A 79 -8.45 -14.09 -31.44
C LYS A 79 -7.66 -12.77 -31.42
N ALA A 80 -8.05 -11.80 -32.25
CA ALA A 80 -7.45 -10.47 -32.26
C ALA A 80 -7.74 -9.71 -30.96
N GLU A 81 -8.97 -9.82 -30.45
CA GLU A 81 -9.39 -9.19 -29.20
C GLU A 81 -8.67 -9.80 -27.99
N MET A 82 -8.58 -11.13 -27.91
CA MET A 82 -7.77 -11.83 -26.89
C MET A 82 -6.30 -11.38 -26.92
N SER A 83 -5.71 -11.25 -28.11
CA SER A 83 -4.33 -10.76 -28.24
C SER A 83 -4.19 -9.29 -27.83
N ALA A 84 -5.20 -8.46 -28.07
CA ALA A 84 -5.20 -7.06 -27.65
C ALA A 84 -5.39 -6.92 -26.13
N THR A 85 -6.26 -7.72 -25.52
CA THR A 85 -6.47 -7.74 -24.07
C THR A 85 -5.23 -8.24 -23.34
N GLU A 86 -4.59 -9.30 -23.82
CA GLU A 86 -3.34 -9.81 -23.24
C GLU A 86 -2.23 -8.75 -23.26
N ARG A 87 -2.09 -7.99 -24.37
CA ARG A 87 -1.14 -6.88 -24.45
C ARG A 87 -1.50 -5.75 -23.50
N ALA A 88 -2.78 -5.37 -23.41
CA ALA A 88 -3.25 -4.32 -22.52
C ALA A 88 -3.05 -4.71 -21.03
N GLU A 89 -3.26 -5.98 -20.68
CA GLU A 89 -3.01 -6.51 -19.34
C GLU A 89 -1.51 -6.53 -19.01
N ALA A 90 -0.67 -6.93 -19.97
CA ALA A 90 0.79 -6.89 -19.79
C ALA A 90 1.30 -5.46 -19.60
N GLU A 91 0.83 -4.50 -20.40
CA GLU A 91 1.18 -3.09 -20.25
C GLU A 91 0.69 -2.51 -18.91
N ARG A 92 -0.54 -2.84 -18.51
CA ARG A 92 -1.10 -2.43 -17.21
C ARG A 92 -0.28 -3.00 -16.06
N THR A 93 0.08 -4.28 -16.13
CA THR A 93 0.88 -4.93 -15.10
C THR A 93 2.26 -4.29 -14.98
N GLN A 94 2.94 -4.06 -16.10
CA GLN A 94 4.21 -3.34 -16.10
C GLN A 94 4.09 -1.90 -15.58
N ALA A 95 3.00 -1.20 -15.90
CA ALA A 95 2.76 0.15 -15.38
C ALA A 95 2.56 0.13 -13.86
N LEU A 96 1.82 -0.85 -13.34
CA LEU A 96 1.63 -1.04 -11.90
C LEU A 96 2.93 -1.43 -11.19
N GLU A 97 3.74 -2.32 -11.77
CA GLU A 97 5.06 -2.68 -11.24
C GLU A 97 5.98 -1.47 -11.17
N ARG A 98 6.08 -0.69 -12.26
CA ARG A 98 6.88 0.55 -12.27
C ARG A 98 6.36 1.58 -11.27
N ALA A 99 5.04 1.70 -11.09
CA ALA A 99 4.45 2.59 -10.09
C ALA A 99 4.81 2.14 -8.67
N ALA A 100 4.67 0.85 -8.37
CA ALA A 100 5.02 0.28 -7.07
C ALA A 100 6.52 0.41 -6.76
N GLU A 101 7.39 0.20 -7.76
CA GLU A 101 8.83 0.44 -7.63
C GLU A 101 9.15 1.91 -7.37
N ALA A 102 8.49 2.83 -8.07
CA ALA A 102 8.66 4.26 -7.88
C ALA A 102 8.16 4.73 -6.51
N GLU A 103 7.05 4.17 -6.00
CA GLU A 103 6.56 4.45 -4.64
C GLU A 103 7.53 3.95 -3.58
N LYS A 104 8.01 2.70 -3.69
CA LYS A 104 9.03 2.17 -2.78
C LYS A 104 10.31 3.01 -2.81
N ALA A 105 10.79 3.37 -3.99
CA ALA A 105 11.97 4.22 -4.13
C ALA A 105 11.77 5.61 -3.49
N LYS A 106 10.56 6.17 -3.57
CA LYS A 106 10.21 7.43 -2.89
C LYS A 106 10.17 7.25 -1.37
N GLU A 107 9.54 6.20 -0.86
CA GLU A 107 9.49 5.90 0.58
C GLU A 107 10.89 5.66 1.16
N ASP A 108 11.73 4.91 0.45
CA ASP A 108 13.13 4.68 0.82
C ASP A 108 13.94 5.98 0.81
N ALA A 109 13.76 6.82 -0.22
CA ALA A 109 14.43 8.12 -0.29
C ALA A 109 13.97 9.06 0.83
N MET A 110 12.67 9.13 1.11
CA MET A 110 12.08 9.95 2.17
C MET A 110 12.52 9.46 3.55
N SER A 111 12.49 8.15 3.81
CA SER A 111 12.95 7.59 5.08
C SER A 111 14.45 7.82 5.29
N ALA A 112 15.28 7.65 4.25
CA ALA A 112 16.70 7.95 4.31
C ALA A 112 16.97 9.45 4.55
N ALA A 113 16.19 10.34 3.93
CA ALA A 113 16.27 11.78 4.17
C ALA A 113 15.86 12.13 5.62
N ASN A 114 14.73 11.63 6.09
CA ASN A 114 14.23 11.84 7.46
C ASN A 114 15.23 11.33 8.48
N GLN A 115 15.82 10.14 8.28
CA GLN A 115 16.87 9.62 9.15
C GLN A 115 18.12 10.51 9.17
N ARG A 116 18.49 11.14 8.05
CA ARG A 116 19.63 12.07 8.00
C ARG A 116 19.31 13.37 8.74
N LEU A 117 18.10 13.91 8.58
CA LEU A 117 17.63 15.08 9.31
C LEU A 117 17.61 14.83 10.81
N ILE A 118 16.98 13.73 11.25
CA ILE A 118 16.98 13.31 12.66
C ILE A 118 18.40 13.18 13.20
N LYS A 119 19.32 12.56 12.45
CA LYS A 119 20.73 12.43 12.86
C LYS A 119 21.46 13.77 12.98
N ALA A 120 21.13 14.74 12.13
CA ALA A 120 21.72 16.08 12.18
C ALA A 120 21.20 16.84 13.40
N GLU A 121 19.87 16.94 13.54
CA GLU A 121 19.21 17.58 14.67
C GLU A 121 19.59 16.93 16.00
N PHE A 122 19.70 15.60 16.05
CA PHE A 122 20.15 14.88 17.24
C PHE A 122 21.54 15.33 17.68
N ARG A 123 22.46 15.59 16.75
CA ARG A 123 23.80 16.06 17.11
C ARG A 123 23.78 17.47 17.68
N ASP A 124 22.87 18.32 17.22
CA ASP A 124 22.74 19.68 17.73
C ASP A 124 22.08 19.69 19.12
N VAL A 125 20.98 18.94 19.29
CA VAL A 125 20.37 18.69 20.61
C VAL A 125 21.36 18.03 21.58
N ALA A 126 22.18 17.09 21.10
CA ALA A 126 23.18 16.43 21.93
C ALA A 126 24.25 17.40 22.45
N ARG A 127 24.62 18.42 21.66
CA ARG A 127 25.53 19.48 22.11
C ARG A 127 24.86 20.41 23.12
N GLU A 128 23.60 20.78 22.89
CA GLU A 128 22.81 21.60 23.81
C GLU A 128 22.70 20.95 25.19
N LEU A 129 22.45 19.64 25.21
CA LEU A 129 22.34 18.83 26.43
C LEU A 129 23.69 18.30 26.96
N LYS A 130 24.82 18.74 26.38
CA LYS A 130 26.18 18.40 26.79
C LYS A 130 26.45 16.89 26.88
N LEU A 131 25.91 16.11 25.93
CA LEU A 131 26.28 14.71 25.81
C LEU A 131 27.77 14.60 25.47
N ARG A 132 28.43 13.63 26.10
CA ARG A 132 29.83 13.31 25.82
C ARG A 132 29.97 12.90 24.35
N PRO A 133 31.03 13.33 23.63
CA PRO A 133 31.20 13.04 22.21
C PRO A 133 31.24 11.52 21.92
N GLU A 134 31.79 10.73 22.84
CA GLU A 134 31.82 9.25 22.76
C GLU A 134 30.43 8.62 22.95
N ALA A 135 29.56 9.27 23.73
CA ALA A 135 28.21 8.78 24.02
C ALA A 135 27.22 9.10 22.90
N VAL A 136 27.45 10.15 22.08
CA VAL A 136 26.54 10.57 20.99
C VAL A 136 26.17 9.42 20.05
N LYS A 137 27.15 8.59 19.65
CA LYS A 137 26.90 7.45 18.75
C LYS A 137 26.06 6.36 19.40
N SER A 138 26.30 6.08 20.69
CA SER A 138 25.53 5.09 21.45
C SER A 138 24.12 5.60 21.75
N ALA A 139 24.00 6.88 22.09
CA ALA A 139 22.73 7.52 22.37
C ALA A 139 21.82 7.54 21.13
N LEU A 140 22.36 7.79 19.94
CA LEU A 140 21.60 7.69 18.69
C LEU A 140 21.03 6.29 18.43
N LYS A 141 21.68 5.23 18.93
CA LYS A 141 21.19 3.85 18.80
C LYS A 141 20.18 3.46 19.88
N LEU A 142 20.20 4.15 21.01
CA LEU A 142 19.36 3.86 22.18
C LEU A 142 18.13 4.76 22.26
N VAL A 143 18.15 5.92 21.61
CA VAL A 143 17.04 6.86 21.62
C VAL A 143 15.80 6.24 20.97
N ASP A 144 14.66 6.37 21.64
CA ASP A 144 13.38 5.95 21.10
C ASP A 144 12.92 6.96 20.04
N LEU A 145 12.89 6.53 18.78
CA LEU A 145 12.46 7.33 17.64
C LEU A 145 10.98 7.13 17.30
N SER A 146 10.25 6.28 18.04
CA SER A 146 8.85 5.95 17.72
C SER A 146 7.90 7.14 17.82
N ALA A 147 8.18 8.10 18.71
CA ALA A 147 7.42 9.34 18.87
C ALA A 147 8.02 10.54 18.11
N VAL A 148 9.08 10.33 17.33
CA VAL A 148 9.80 11.40 16.62
C VAL A 148 9.27 11.51 15.19
N GLU A 149 8.73 12.68 14.86
CA GLU A 149 8.16 12.96 13.55
C GLU A 149 8.92 14.07 12.84
N VAL A 150 9.06 13.96 11.51
CA VAL A 150 9.60 15.01 10.65
C VAL A 150 8.44 15.64 9.89
N ASP A 151 8.24 16.94 10.05
CA ASP A 151 7.17 17.65 9.34
C ASP A 151 7.54 17.97 7.88
N GLY A 152 6.56 18.48 7.11
CA GLY A 152 6.74 18.82 5.71
C GLY A 152 7.73 19.95 5.45
N ASP A 153 8.12 20.71 6.48
CA ASP A 153 9.10 21.79 6.42
C ASP A 153 10.52 21.30 6.79
N GLY A 154 10.66 20.05 7.24
CA GLY A 154 11.92 19.43 7.61
C GLY A 154 12.31 19.59 9.08
N ASN A 155 11.40 20.07 9.94
CA ASN A 155 11.64 20.17 11.38
C ASN A 155 11.31 18.84 12.08
N VAL A 156 12.11 18.50 13.08
CA VAL A 156 11.95 17.27 13.86
C VAL A 156 11.25 17.57 15.18
N LYS A 157 10.07 16.97 15.41
CA LYS A 157 9.27 17.12 16.64
C LYS A 157 9.51 15.94 17.59
N GLY A 158 9.53 16.22 18.90
CA GLY A 158 9.67 15.20 19.95
C GLY A 158 11.09 14.69 20.21
N LEU A 159 12.07 15.02 19.36
CA LEU A 159 13.45 14.55 19.53
C LEU A 159 14.09 15.05 20.83
N GLN A 160 13.85 16.30 21.21
CA GLN A 160 14.43 16.88 22.42
C GLN A 160 13.96 16.16 23.68
N ASP A 161 12.69 15.79 23.75
CA ASP A 161 12.12 15.09 24.91
C ASP A 161 12.58 13.63 24.95
N ALA A 162 12.71 12.98 23.80
CA ALA A 162 13.30 11.64 23.70
C ALA A 162 14.77 11.61 24.18
N VAL A 163 15.57 12.63 23.84
CA VAL A 163 16.95 12.73 24.32
C VAL A 163 17.02 13.02 25.82
N LYS A 164 16.12 13.84 26.38
CA LYS A 164 16.03 14.07 27.83
C LYS A 164 15.69 12.79 28.59
N ALA A 165 14.68 12.04 28.14
CA ALA A 165 14.33 10.74 28.74
C ALA A 165 15.51 9.76 28.72
N LEU A 166 16.26 9.72 27.60
CA LEU A 166 17.46 8.89 27.51
C LEU A 166 18.55 9.31 28.51
N ILE A 167 18.73 10.60 28.77
CA ILE A 167 19.67 11.11 29.77
C ILE A 167 19.23 10.73 31.18
N GLU A 168 17.92 10.80 31.48
CA GLU A 168 17.37 10.39 32.77
C GLU A 168 17.65 8.90 33.06
N ASP A 169 17.48 8.04 32.05
CA ASP A 169 17.80 6.61 32.16
C ASP A 169 19.32 6.33 32.16
N ASN A 170 20.11 7.18 31.50
CA ASN A 170 21.56 7.01 31.34
C ASN A 170 22.36 8.28 31.72
N PRO A 171 22.43 8.64 33.02
CA PRO A 171 23.08 9.87 33.47
C PRO A 171 24.58 9.97 33.14
N TYR A 172 25.24 8.84 32.89
CA TYR A 172 26.66 8.75 32.55
C TYR A 172 26.99 9.26 31.12
N MET A 173 25.97 9.53 30.30
CA MET A 173 26.14 9.99 28.93
C MET A 173 26.43 11.49 28.82
N VAL A 174 26.18 12.27 29.87
CA VAL A 174 26.42 13.71 29.93
C VAL A 174 27.82 14.00 30.47
N GLU A 175 28.44 15.06 29.99
CA GLU A 175 29.71 15.55 30.55
C GLU A 175 29.49 15.99 32.00
N GLN A 176 30.04 15.21 32.94
CA GLN A 176 30.14 15.63 34.33
C GLN A 176 31.23 16.70 34.42
N ALA A 177 30.98 17.74 35.23
CA ALA A 177 31.96 18.80 35.47
C ALA A 177 33.32 18.19 35.83
N PRO A 178 34.45 18.74 35.35
CA PRO A 178 35.77 18.22 35.65
C PRO A 178 35.92 18.11 37.18
N VAL A 179 36.00 16.88 37.67
CA VAL A 179 36.41 16.62 39.04
C VAL A 179 37.84 17.09 39.11
N GLU A 180 38.12 18.10 39.95
CA GLU A 180 39.47 18.62 40.14
C GLU A 180 40.43 17.44 40.33
N PRO A 181 41.59 17.42 39.63
CA PRO A 181 42.49 16.28 39.70
C PRO A 181 42.88 16.06 41.16
N LEU A 182 42.55 14.88 41.68
CA LEU A 182 43.00 14.44 42.98
C LEU A 182 44.53 14.57 43.00
N THR A 183 45.05 15.46 43.84
CA THR A 183 46.48 15.69 43.96
C THR A 183 47.14 14.38 44.40
N ILE A 184 47.97 13.79 43.53
CA ILE A 184 48.73 12.57 43.83
C ILE A 184 49.70 12.89 44.98
N GLY A 185 49.52 12.22 46.12
CA GLY A 185 50.28 12.48 47.35
C GLY A 185 49.47 13.05 48.51
N ALA A 186 48.16 13.28 48.34
CA ALA A 186 47.29 13.62 49.46
C ALA A 186 47.20 12.44 50.46
N PRO A 187 47.19 12.72 51.79
CA PRO A 187 47.08 11.67 52.80
C PRO A 187 45.76 10.91 52.64
N SER A 188 45.85 9.64 52.25
CA SER A 188 44.73 8.72 51.96
C SER A 188 43.84 8.36 53.19
N GLY A 189 44.00 9.06 54.31
CA GLY A 189 43.30 8.75 55.57
C GLY A 189 42.77 9.96 56.32
N GLY A 190 42.80 11.15 55.73
CA GLY A 190 42.15 12.33 56.31
C GLY A 190 40.77 12.51 55.70
N GLU A 191 39.72 12.62 56.52
CA GLU A 191 38.40 13.09 56.09
C GLU A 191 38.58 14.29 55.14
N ALA A 192 37.89 14.24 54.00
CA ALA A 192 37.85 15.37 53.08
C ALA A 192 37.45 16.61 53.90
N LYS A 193 38.40 17.53 54.10
CA LYS A 193 38.09 18.78 54.80
C LYS A 193 36.96 19.43 54.02
N PRO A 194 35.80 19.68 54.64
CA PRO A 194 34.68 20.28 53.93
C PRO A 194 35.16 21.57 53.29
N LEU A 195 34.70 21.83 52.06
CA LEU A 195 34.97 23.08 51.33
C LEU A 195 34.73 24.23 52.30
N LYS A 196 35.80 24.88 52.76
CA LYS A 196 35.70 25.95 53.76
C LYS A 196 34.84 27.04 53.16
N THR A 197 33.78 27.43 53.86
CA THR A 197 32.94 28.53 53.41
C THR A 197 33.78 29.80 53.34
N LYS A 198 33.41 30.75 52.48
CA LYS A 198 34.12 32.04 52.33
C LYS A 198 34.39 32.72 53.68
N GLU A 199 33.45 32.58 54.61
CA GLU A 199 33.55 33.09 55.98
C GLU A 199 34.62 32.41 56.82
N GLN A 200 34.79 31.08 56.69
CA GLN A 200 35.82 30.33 57.42
C GLN A 200 37.23 30.68 56.92
N ILE A 201 37.38 30.92 55.61
CA ILE A 201 38.64 31.37 55.02
C ILE A 201 39.02 32.76 55.54
N LEU A 202 38.03 33.67 55.60
CA LEU A 202 38.23 35.02 56.13
C LEU A 202 38.56 35.01 57.64
N ALA A 203 37.90 34.16 58.42
CA ALA A 203 38.14 34.02 59.86
C ALA A 203 39.55 33.48 60.16
N GLU A 204 40.03 32.50 59.38
CA GLU A 204 41.37 31.95 59.53
C GLU A 204 42.45 32.97 59.11
N ALA A 205 42.21 33.73 58.03
CA ALA A 205 43.10 34.81 57.60
C ALA A 205 43.14 35.95 58.64
N LYS A 206 42.01 36.26 59.28
CA LYS A 206 41.93 37.23 60.38
C LYS A 206 42.72 36.74 61.60
N ALA A 207 42.57 35.47 61.98
CA ALA A 207 43.27 34.87 63.10
C ALA A 207 44.79 34.92 62.89
N LYS A 208 45.26 34.57 61.69
CA LYS A 208 46.68 34.67 61.32
C LYS A 208 47.20 36.11 61.35
N ALA A 209 46.40 37.08 60.91
CA ALA A 209 46.75 38.50 60.98
C ALA A 209 46.79 39.04 62.42
N SER A 210 45.98 38.50 63.34
CA SER A 210 46.05 38.86 64.77
C SER A 210 47.17 38.17 65.52
N GLU A 211 47.52 36.93 65.14
CA GLU A 211 48.55 36.13 65.80
C GLU A 211 49.96 36.56 65.35
N ASN A 212 50.13 36.90 64.07
CA ASN A 212 51.38 37.38 63.49
C ASN A 212 51.12 38.65 62.66
N PRO A 213 51.08 39.85 63.30
CA PRO A 213 50.77 41.10 62.63
C PRO A 213 51.96 41.62 61.82
N THR A 214 52.29 40.93 60.73
CA THR A 214 53.22 41.46 59.72
C THR A 214 52.43 42.22 58.65
N PRO A 215 53.02 43.28 58.05
CA PRO A 215 52.36 44.06 57.01
C PRO A 215 51.84 43.21 55.84
N GLU A 216 52.57 42.14 55.51
CA GLU A 216 52.20 41.20 54.44
C GLU A 216 50.96 40.36 54.77
N VAL A 217 50.84 39.88 56.01
CA VAL A 217 49.70 39.06 56.43
C VAL A 217 48.44 39.91 56.56
N ILE A 218 48.58 41.14 57.03
CA ILE A 218 47.48 42.12 57.08
C ILE A 218 47.04 42.47 55.65
N ALA A 219 47.98 42.72 54.73
CA ALA A 219 47.68 42.97 53.32
C ALA A 219 46.91 41.80 52.69
N LYS A 220 47.38 40.56 52.90
CA LYS A 220 46.69 39.35 52.42
C LYS A 220 45.28 39.21 53.01
N PHE A 221 45.10 39.46 54.30
CA PHE A 221 43.76 39.45 54.92
C PHE A 221 42.84 40.52 54.30
N THR A 222 43.34 41.74 54.07
CA THR A 222 42.54 42.81 53.46
C THR A 222 42.19 42.54 52.00
N GLN A 223 43.09 41.91 51.24
CA GLN A 223 42.83 41.44 49.88
C GLN A 223 41.75 40.35 49.88
N LEU A 224 41.91 39.32 50.71
CA LEU A 224 40.91 38.26 50.88
C LEU A 224 39.55 38.80 51.31
N LYS A 225 39.52 39.80 52.20
CA LYS A 225 38.27 40.47 52.60
C LYS A 225 37.61 41.20 51.44
N ARG A 226 38.37 41.76 50.50
CA ARG A 226 37.84 42.46 49.33
C ARG A 226 37.35 41.49 48.25
N GLU A 227 38.01 40.35 48.07
CA GLU A 227 37.64 39.34 47.08
C GLU A 227 36.43 38.49 47.50
N LEU A 228 36.23 38.34 48.82
CA LEU A 228 35.16 37.52 49.38
C LEU A 228 33.93 38.32 49.87
N SER A 229 34.01 39.65 49.90
CA SER A 229 32.88 40.56 50.16
C SER A 229 32.10 40.87 48.89
#